data_AF-A0A1J4RJT4-F1
#
_entry.id   AF-A0A1J4RJT4-F1
#
_cell.length_a   1.000
_cell.length_b   1.000
_cell.length_c   1.000
_cell.angle_alpha   90.00
_cell.angle_beta   90.00
_cell.angle_gamma   90.00
#
_symmetry.space_group_name_H-M   'P 1'
#
loop_
_entity.id
_entity.type
_entity.pdbx_description
1 polymer ?
#
loop_
_entity_poly.entity_id
_entity_poly.type
_entity_poly.pdbx_seq_one_letter_code
_entity_poly.pdbx_strand_id
1 'polypeptide(L)' 'MAKKGAIVKVRLLSTGKNVKGNPTGFTYYIQKNPKNITEKMSFRKYDPRAINPETGKQGCHVVFEEKKMPPHKK' A
#
# COMPACT_ATOMS: atom_id res chain seq x y z
N MET A 1 23.03 -18.73 -16.79
CA MET A 1 21.74 -18.44 -16.11
C MET A 1 21.91 -17.22 -15.23
N ALA A 2 21.45 -16.02 -15.65
CA ALA A 2 21.52 -14.84 -14.79
C ALA A 2 20.64 -15.06 -13.54
N LYS A 3 21.20 -14.87 -12.34
CA LYS A 3 20.40 -14.93 -11.10
C LYS A 3 19.32 -13.87 -11.20
N LYS A 4 18.05 -14.30 -11.05
CA LYS A 4 16.90 -13.40 -10.92
C LYS A 4 17.25 -12.34 -9.88
N GLY A 5 17.18 -11.06 -10.27
CA GLY A 5 17.55 -9.94 -9.41
C GLY A 5 16.80 -10.00 -8.08
N ALA A 6 17.41 -9.44 -7.02
CA ALA A 6 16.87 -9.47 -5.66
C ALA A 6 15.56 -8.66 -5.48
N ILE A 7 14.98 -8.14 -6.56
CA ILE A 7 13.80 -7.29 -6.54
C ILE A 7 12.58 -8.11 -6.10
N VAL A 8 11.97 -7.70 -5.00
CA VAL A 8 10.77 -8.33 -4.43
C VAL A 8 9.54 -7.46 -4.65
N LYS A 9 8.40 -8.08 -4.91
CA LYS A 9 7.10 -7.37 -4.93
C LYS A 9 6.59 -7.21 -3.51
N VAL A 10 6.19 -6.00 -3.16
CA VAL A 10 5.60 -5.66 -1.86
C VAL A 10 4.22 -5.06 -2.02
N ARG A 11 3.40 -5.22 -0.97
CA ARG A 11 2.04 -4.71 -0.89
C ARG A 11 2.03 -3.47 0.01
N LEU A 12 1.61 -2.34 -0.54
CA LEU A 12 1.34 -1.11 0.19
C LEU A 12 -0.16 -1.05 0.48
N LEU A 13 -0.56 -1.07 1.76
CA LEU A 13 -1.95 -1.00 2.20
C LEU A 13 -2.28 0.43 2.61
N SER A 14 -3.40 0.95 2.12
CA SER A 14 -3.93 2.26 2.51
C SER A 14 -4.24 2.30 4.01
N THR A 15 -3.87 3.40 4.67
CA THR A 15 -4.31 3.71 6.04
C THR A 15 -5.64 4.45 6.09
N GLY A 16 -6.24 4.74 4.92
CA GLY A 16 -7.51 5.44 4.82
C GLY A 16 -8.69 4.64 5.38
N LYS A 17 -9.72 5.37 5.83
CA LYS A 17 -11.01 4.82 6.26
C LYS A 17 -12.10 5.14 5.25
N ASN A 18 -13.05 4.23 5.07
CA ASN A 18 -14.22 4.42 4.24
C ASN A 18 -15.38 5.11 5.00
N VAL A 19 -16.50 5.35 4.31
CA VAL A 19 -17.72 5.97 4.89
C VAL A 19 -18.21 5.26 6.15
N LYS A 20 -17.99 3.94 6.25
CA LYS A 20 -18.40 3.11 7.38
C LYS A 20 -17.37 3.08 8.53
N GLY A 21 -16.31 3.89 8.46
CA GLY A 21 -15.23 3.93 9.44
C GLY A 21 -14.24 2.75 9.37
N ASN A 22 -14.41 1.86 8.40
CA ASN A 22 -13.55 0.68 8.22
C ASN A 22 -12.34 1.00 7.32
N PRO A 23 -11.22 0.27 7.43
CA PRO A 23 -10.11 0.39 6.49
C PRO A 23 -10.59 0.20 5.05
N THR A 24 -10.11 1.02 4.12
CA THR A 24 -10.53 0.91 2.69
C THR A 24 -10.08 -0.39 2.04
N GLY A 25 -9.00 -0.97 2.56
CA GLY A 25 -8.37 -2.18 2.01
C GLY A 25 -7.72 -1.96 0.64
N PHE A 26 -7.63 -0.71 0.18
CA PHE A 26 -7.04 -0.37 -1.11
C PHE A 26 -5.52 -0.58 -1.06
N THR A 27 -4.97 -1.22 -2.10
CA THR A 27 -3.57 -1.61 -2.09
C THR A 27 -2.87 -1.34 -3.39
N TYR A 28 -1.63 -0.86 -3.28
CA TYR A 28 -0.69 -0.83 -4.39
C TYR A 28 0.31 -1.96 -4.29
N TYR A 29 0.71 -2.50 -5.43
CA TYR A 29 1.81 -3.44 -5.54
C TYR A 29 2.98 -2.72 -6.19
N ILE A 30 4.12 -2.69 -5.50
CA ILE A 30 5.35 -2.08 -6.02
C ILE A 30 6.50 -3.07 -5.90
N GLN A 31 7.57 -2.80 -6.64
CA GLN A 31 8.80 -3.57 -6.56
C GLN A 31 9.80 -2.80 -5.70
N LYS A 32 10.49 -3.52 -4.80
CA LYS A 32 11.60 -2.96 -4.03
C LYS A 32 12.83 -3.85 -4.11
N ASN A 33 14.01 -3.23 -4.06
CA ASN A 33 15.26 -3.94 -3.91
C ASN A 33 15.63 -3.97 -2.40
N PRO A 34 15.51 -5.12 -1.73
CA PRO A 34 15.74 -5.24 -0.30
C PRO A 34 17.22 -5.05 0.09
N LYS A 35 18.14 -5.08 -0.89
CA LYS A 35 19.56 -4.76 -0.64
C LYS A 35 19.79 -3.27 -0.40
N ASN A 36 19.00 -2.41 -1.04
CA ASN A 36 19.14 -0.96 -0.95
C ASN A 36 18.18 -0.37 0.08
N ILE A 37 16.97 -0.94 0.18
CA ILE A 37 15.89 -0.43 1.03
C ILE A 37 15.49 -1.56 1.98
N THR A 38 16.10 -1.55 3.16
CA THR A 38 15.90 -2.53 4.23
C THR A 38 14.65 -2.22 5.06
N GLU A 39 14.29 -0.93 5.17
CA GLU A 39 13.13 -0.47 5.92
C GLU A 39 11.80 -0.71 5.20
N LYS A 40 10.70 -0.61 5.96
CA LYS A 40 9.34 -0.69 5.42
C LYS A 40 9.02 0.60 4.68
N MET A 41 8.57 0.46 3.44
CA MET A 41 8.20 1.62 2.64
C MET A 41 6.87 2.24 3.12
N SER A 42 6.84 3.56 3.19
CA SER A 42 5.61 4.33 3.33
C SER A 42 5.55 5.42 2.27
N PHE A 43 4.38 5.60 1.65
CA PHE A 43 4.19 6.61 0.61
C PHE A 43 2.84 7.28 0.76
N ARG A 44 2.78 8.59 0.53
CA ARG A 44 1.51 9.29 0.41
C ARG A 44 1.00 9.15 -1.02
N LYS A 45 -0.14 8.47 -1.19
CA LYS A 45 -0.77 8.23 -2.51
C LYS A 45 -2.28 8.45 -2.41
N TYR A 46 -2.91 8.61 -3.57
CA TYR A 46 -4.35 8.77 -3.66
C TYR A 46 -5.05 7.44 -3.37
N ASP A 47 -6.04 7.46 -2.47
CA ASP A 47 -6.99 6.37 -2.27
C ASP A 47 -8.40 6.87 -2.67
N PRO A 48 -9.00 6.34 -3.76
CA PRO A 48 -10.33 6.76 -4.20
C PRO A 48 -11.45 6.39 -3.21
N ARG A 49 -11.19 5.45 -2.29
CA ARG A 49 -12.20 4.95 -1.33
C ARG A 49 -12.07 5.59 0.04
N ALA A 50 -10.98 6.31 0.30
CA ALA A 50 -10.75 6.97 1.58
C ALA A 50 -11.62 8.21 1.69
N ILE A 51 -12.15 8.47 2.88
CA ILE A 51 -12.87 9.70 3.19
C ILE A 51 -11.89 10.77 3.63
N ASN A 52 -11.99 11.94 3.02
CA ASN A 52 -11.26 13.11 3.46
C ASN A 52 -11.90 13.63 4.77
N PRO A 53 -11.16 13.74 5.89
CA PRO A 53 -11.70 14.23 7.15
C PRO A 53 -12.13 15.70 7.09
N GLU A 54 -11.53 16.52 6.22
CA GLU A 54 -11.83 17.95 6.13
C GLU A 54 -13.08 18.23 5.28
N THR A 55 -13.22 17.53 4.16
CA THR A 55 -14.30 17.78 3.19
C THR A 55 -15.47 16.80 3.30
N GLY A 56 -15.30 15.70 4.05
CA GLY A 56 -16.29 14.62 4.15
C GLY A 56 -16.52 13.83 2.86
N LYS A 57 -15.80 14.16 1.78
CA LYS A 57 -15.96 13.53 0.46
C LYS A 57 -15.05 12.31 0.30
N GLN A 58 -15.43 11.41 -0.60
CA GLN A 58 -14.61 10.28 -1.02
C GLN A 58 -13.44 10.74 -1.90
N GLY A 59 -12.29 10.08 -1.74
CA GLY A 59 -11.07 10.34 -2.49
C GLY A 59 -10.14 11.32 -1.80
N CYS A 60 -9.03 10.84 -1.23
CA CYS A 60 -8.00 11.70 -0.67
C CYS A 60 -6.60 11.06 -0.71
N HIS A 61 -5.57 11.90 -0.55
CA HIS A 61 -4.20 11.43 -0.43
C HIS A 61 -3.92 10.97 1.00
N VAL A 62 -3.74 9.67 1.17
CA VAL A 62 -3.46 9.00 2.44
C VAL A 62 -2.10 8.33 2.42
N VAL A 63 -1.60 7.98 3.60
CA VAL A 63 -0.37 7.20 3.71
C VAL A 63 -0.69 5.74 3.38
N PHE A 64 0.20 5.11 2.64
CA PHE A 64 0.18 3.68 2.41
C PHE A 64 1.40 3.07 3.09
N GLU A 65 1.19 1.99 3.82
CA GLU A 65 2.24 1.27 4.55
C GLU A 65 2.51 -0.09 3.93
N GLU A 66 3.78 -0.49 3.89
CA GLU A 66 4.14 -1.84 3.52
C GLU A 66 3.60 -2.89 4.51
N LYS A 67 2.80 -3.82 3.98
CA LYS A 67 2.30 -5.00 4.67
C LYS A 67 2.72 -6.27 3.94
N LYS A 68 2.61 -7.41 4.62
CA LYS A 68 2.92 -8.72 4.05
C LYS A 68 2.04 -8.97 2.82
N MET A 69 2.64 -9.58 1.79
CA MET A 69 1.91 -10.05 0.62
C MET A 69 0.77 -10.98 1.05
N PRO A 70 -0.40 -10.93 0.38
CA PRO A 70 -1.45 -11.90 0.65
C PRO A 70 -0.90 -13.30 0.37
N PRO A 71 -1.31 -14.33 1.14
CA PRO A 71 -0.96 -15.69 0.80
C PRO A 71 -1.45 -16.00 -0.62
N HIS A 72 -0.56 -16.56 -1.45
CA HIS A 72 -1.01 -17.15 -2.71
C HIS A 72 -1.98 -18.28 -2.37
N LYS A 73 -3.07 -18.44 -3.13
CA LYS A 73 -4.07 -19.50 -2.90
C LYS A 73 -3.34 -20.84 -2.61
N LYS A 74 -3.77 -21.52 -1.55
CA LYS A 74 -3.45 -22.94 -1.35
C LYS A 74 -4.09 -23.76 -2.47
#